data_AF-A0A8S1AU76-F1
#
_entry.id   AF-A0A8S1AU76-F1
#
_cell.length_a   1.000
_cell.length_b   1.000
_cell.length_c   1.000
_cell.angle_alpha   90.00
_cell.angle_beta   90.00
_cell.angle_gamma   90.00
#
_symmetry.space_group_name_H-M   'P 1'
#
loop_
_entity.id
_entity.type
_entity.pdbx_description
1 polymer ?
#
loop_
_entity_poly.entity_id
_entity_poly.type
_entity_poly.pdbx_seq_one_letter_code
_entity_poly.pdbx_strand_id
1 'polypeptide(L)'
;MCYKTRECNLRVLKTVYVVLLAMWGKMKKEEINNKFKRLKESESILIVNVGTKLKCTTVKKPIPVIWRLGIVTTCLLFIFIMITYMTGLGPLNSIPHKSLWRTSAHINVYTYTHLASMAIQHIASDQLETQPDRVVSCYYNLPSESEAKQLLPSNIDPHLCTHINIGFARIVNKQITLDDYQYKTIRNVVKLKQKNPGLKILLSVGGSGNDNGFSDMVVNHASRKIFIKSIKSILRNYSLDGIDLDWEFPAVHREKIGARERQHFSQLLREIRMEYYREKRNYILTIAAAAPEAIVNLAYDIDQVNQYVDFVNIMTYDYHFYNKYTPFTGLNSPLYPRSSEQMYLATLNVNYTVHMYLDKGLDRSKIVVGIPTYGHTFSLVNANNPRVGSPASGFGSLSTSGFINYPDVCVLVQNFTDVSVVQDNEAKVPYMYRNTDWVSYDTPQSVVEKANFIRENNLRGAMIYSLNADDYAGFCDTGVGRTAEFPLAESVKHALIFNNSEPSERVNKSTE
;
A
#
# COMPACT_ATOMS: atom_id res chain seq x y z
N MET A 1 -35.70 -7.68 -2.16
CA MET A 1 -35.99 -8.09 -0.77
C MET A 1 -35.55 -6.98 0.19
N CYS A 2 -36.40 -5.97 0.38
CA CYS A 2 -36.11 -4.75 1.17
C CYS A 2 -36.87 -4.76 2.51
N TYR A 3 -36.77 -5.87 3.25
CA TYR A 3 -37.55 -6.07 4.49
C TYR A 3 -36.70 -6.11 5.78
N LYS A 4 -35.36 -6.22 5.69
CA LYS A 4 -34.51 -6.41 6.89
C LYS A 4 -34.07 -5.13 7.62
N THR A 5 -34.07 -3.96 6.97
CA THR A 5 -33.70 -2.69 7.62
C THR A 5 -34.84 -2.07 8.43
N ARG A 6 -36.11 -2.28 8.03
CA ARG A 6 -37.28 -1.81 8.80
C ARG A 6 -37.46 -2.57 10.10
N GLU A 7 -37.21 -3.88 10.13
CA GLU A 7 -37.34 -4.67 11.36
C GLU A 7 -36.28 -4.34 12.41
N CYS A 8 -35.04 -4.06 12.00
CA CYS A 8 -33.98 -3.70 12.95
C CYS A 8 -34.28 -2.36 13.63
N ASN A 9 -34.77 -1.38 12.87
CA ASN A 9 -35.17 -0.08 13.40
C ASN A 9 -36.41 -0.15 14.30
N LEU A 10 -37.41 -0.99 13.96
CA LEU A 10 -38.58 -1.20 14.81
C LEU A 10 -38.23 -1.88 16.14
N ARG A 11 -37.22 -2.78 16.16
CA ARG A 11 -36.77 -3.48 17.36
C ARG A 11 -36.05 -2.55 18.33
N VAL A 12 -35.16 -1.67 17.83
CA VAL A 12 -34.51 -0.65 18.67
C VAL A 12 -35.55 0.31 19.27
N LEU A 13 -36.52 0.76 18.47
CA LEU A 13 -37.62 1.61 18.94
C LEU A 13 -38.49 0.92 20.00
N LYS A 14 -38.79 -0.38 19.87
CA LYS A 14 -39.55 -1.14 20.86
C LYS A 14 -38.78 -1.34 22.17
N THR A 15 -37.48 -1.60 22.11
CA THR A 15 -36.62 -1.72 23.31
C THR A 15 -36.51 -0.38 24.04
N VAL A 16 -36.33 0.72 23.31
CA VAL A 16 -36.33 2.08 23.87
C VAL A 16 -37.69 2.41 24.50
N TYR A 17 -38.80 2.03 23.87
CA TYR A 17 -40.15 2.25 24.40
C TYR A 17 -40.42 1.50 25.72
N VAL A 18 -39.97 0.25 25.85
CA VAL A 18 -40.13 -0.54 27.10
C VAL A 18 -39.26 0.03 28.23
N VAL A 19 -38.06 0.51 27.92
CA VAL A 19 -37.18 1.20 28.89
C VAL A 19 -37.82 2.52 29.36
N LEU A 20 -38.43 3.28 28.45
CA LEU A 20 -39.14 4.53 28.76
C LEU A 20 -40.36 4.29 29.67
N LEU A 21 -41.15 3.24 29.42
CA LEU A 21 -42.30 2.89 30.29
C LEU A 21 -41.86 2.41 31.69
N ALA A 22 -40.72 1.71 31.78
CA ALA A 22 -40.12 1.29 33.04
C ALA A 22 -39.60 2.48 33.86
N MET A 23 -38.97 3.46 33.22
CA MET A 23 -38.46 4.67 33.87
C MET A 23 -39.58 5.60 34.35
N TRP A 24 -40.77 5.54 33.74
CA TRP A 24 -41.96 6.30 34.14
C TRP A 24 -42.82 5.65 35.24
N GLY A 25 -42.39 4.51 35.81
CA GLY A 25 -43.10 3.86 36.93
C GLY A 25 -44.50 3.32 36.58
N LYS A 26 -44.86 3.28 35.28
CA LYS A 26 -46.18 2.85 34.81
C LYS A 26 -46.31 1.34 34.55
N MET A 27 -45.30 0.54 34.90
CA MET A 27 -45.31 -0.91 34.73
C MET A 27 -44.76 -1.63 35.96
N LYS A 28 -45.41 -2.73 36.36
CA LYS A 28 -44.95 -3.58 37.47
C LYS A 28 -43.73 -4.40 37.03
N LYS A 29 -42.79 -4.64 37.96
CA LYS A 29 -41.49 -5.29 37.71
C LYS A 29 -41.59 -6.67 37.02
N GLU A 30 -42.64 -7.45 37.31
CA GLU A 30 -42.92 -8.74 36.65
C GLU A 30 -43.30 -8.59 35.17
N GLU A 31 -43.95 -7.50 34.79
CA GLU A 31 -44.40 -7.24 33.43
C GLU A 31 -43.23 -6.81 32.52
N ILE A 32 -42.26 -6.11 33.10
CA ILE A 32 -40.98 -5.73 32.47
C ILE A 32 -40.16 -6.99 32.19
N ASN A 33 -40.01 -7.87 33.19
CA ASN A 33 -39.24 -9.11 33.04
C ASN A 33 -39.85 -10.07 32.02
N ASN A 34 -41.19 -10.20 31.96
CA ASN A 34 -41.85 -11.03 30.95
C ASN A 34 -41.70 -10.49 29.52
N LYS A 35 -41.68 -9.16 29.31
CA LYS A 35 -41.42 -8.57 27.99
C LYS A 35 -39.97 -8.73 27.55
N PHE A 36 -39.01 -8.56 28.47
CA PHE A 36 -37.60 -8.84 28.18
C PHE A 36 -37.34 -10.33 27.90
N LYS A 37 -38.05 -11.23 28.59
CA LYS A 37 -37.97 -12.69 28.35
C LYS A 37 -38.50 -13.07 26.96
N ARG A 38 -39.64 -12.51 26.51
CA ARG A 38 -40.15 -12.72 25.14
C ARG A 38 -39.25 -12.12 24.04
N LEU A 39 -38.50 -11.07 24.35
CA LEU A 39 -37.49 -10.50 23.43
C LEU A 39 -36.24 -11.41 23.34
N LYS A 40 -35.94 -12.19 24.38
CA LYS A 40 -34.85 -13.17 24.43
C LYS A 40 -35.22 -14.52 23.80
N GLU A 41 -36.45 -14.98 23.98
CA GLU A 41 -36.95 -16.27 23.45
C GLU A 41 -37.13 -16.28 21.91
N SER A 42 -36.94 -15.15 21.21
CA SER A 42 -36.87 -15.13 19.74
C SER A 42 -35.51 -15.55 19.17
N GLU A 43 -34.53 -15.88 20.01
CA GLU A 43 -33.29 -16.52 19.61
C GLU A 43 -33.44 -18.05 19.67
N SER A 44 -33.90 -18.68 18.58
CA SER A 44 -33.66 -20.11 18.30
C SER A 44 -34.15 -20.57 16.91
N ILE A 45 -33.20 -21.15 16.16
CA ILE A 45 -33.34 -22.17 15.10
C ILE A 45 -33.61 -21.66 13.67
N LEU A 46 -32.54 -21.65 12.88
CA LEU A 46 -32.59 -22.13 11.50
C LEU A 46 -31.31 -22.91 11.21
N ILE A 47 -31.38 -24.23 11.44
CA ILE A 47 -30.53 -25.22 10.79
C ILE A 47 -30.95 -25.23 9.32
N VAL A 48 -30.02 -24.96 8.39
CA VAL A 48 -30.20 -25.37 6.99
C VAL A 48 -28.89 -25.99 6.53
N ASN A 49 -28.96 -27.27 6.19
CA ASN A 49 -27.92 -27.97 5.47
C ASN A 49 -28.34 -28.11 3.99
N VAL A 50 -27.34 -27.88 3.12
CA VAL A 50 -27.21 -28.20 1.68
C VAL A 50 -28.23 -27.66 0.66
N GLY A 51 -27.71 -26.90 -0.32
CA GLY A 51 -28.29 -26.86 -1.67
C GLY A 51 -28.15 -25.53 -2.42
N THR A 52 -27.10 -25.41 -3.24
CA THR A 52 -26.91 -24.46 -4.37
C THR A 52 -26.49 -23.00 -4.09
N LYS A 53 -25.45 -22.60 -4.84
CA LYS A 53 -24.69 -21.35 -4.82
C LYS A 53 -25.55 -20.11 -5.11
N LEU A 54 -25.45 -19.07 -4.27
CA LEU A 54 -25.77 -17.69 -4.63
C LEU A 54 -24.69 -16.75 -4.09
N LYS A 55 -24.02 -16.04 -5.01
CA LYS A 55 -23.01 -14.99 -4.73
C LYS A 55 -23.67 -13.81 -4.00
N CYS A 56 -23.12 -13.40 -2.86
CA CYS A 56 -23.41 -12.10 -2.26
C CYS A 56 -22.49 -11.04 -2.88
N THR A 57 -23.04 -10.16 -3.72
CA THR A 57 -22.41 -8.89 -4.08
C THR A 57 -22.72 -7.85 -2.99
N THR A 58 -21.73 -7.51 -2.19
CA THR A 58 -21.79 -6.38 -1.25
C THR A 58 -21.65 -5.06 -2.02
N VAL A 59 -22.77 -4.41 -2.34
CA VAL A 59 -22.76 -2.98 -2.66
C VAL A 59 -22.99 -2.21 -1.36
N LYS A 60 -21.91 -1.85 -0.66
CA LYS A 60 -21.95 -0.83 0.39
C LYS A 60 -21.98 0.54 -0.30
N LYS A 61 -23.16 1.13 -0.50
CA LYS A 61 -23.26 2.59 -0.71
C LYS A 61 -23.33 3.27 0.67
N PRO A 62 -22.52 4.30 0.94
CA PRO A 62 -22.62 5.06 2.18
C PRO A 62 -23.96 5.83 2.22
N ILE A 63 -24.57 5.87 3.40
CA ILE A 63 -25.77 6.66 3.67
C ILE A 63 -25.43 8.14 3.44
N PRO A 64 -26.21 8.90 2.65
CA PRO A 64 -25.91 10.30 2.36
C PRO A 64 -25.87 11.15 3.63
N VAL A 65 -24.91 12.06 3.71
CA VAL A 65 -24.60 12.93 4.87
C VAL A 65 -25.84 13.69 5.40
N ILE A 66 -26.78 14.04 4.51
CA ILE A 66 -28.06 14.70 4.83
C ILE A 66 -28.91 13.86 5.81
N TRP A 67 -28.88 12.52 5.70
CA TRP A 67 -29.65 11.64 6.58
C TRP A 67 -29.01 11.48 7.97
N ARG A 68 -27.68 11.59 8.07
CA ARG A 68 -26.98 11.59 9.37
C ARG A 68 -27.22 12.90 10.13
N LEU A 69 -27.20 14.03 9.41
CA LEU A 69 -27.58 15.34 9.95
C LEU A 69 -29.03 15.36 10.45
N GLY A 70 -29.96 14.77 9.71
CA GLY A 70 -31.37 14.67 10.09
C GLY A 70 -31.61 13.89 11.39
N ILE A 71 -30.87 12.80 11.61
CA ILE A 71 -31.00 11.97 12.82
C ILE A 71 -30.40 12.68 14.05
N VAL A 72 -29.23 13.31 13.91
CA VAL A 72 -28.58 14.03 15.03
C VAL A 72 -29.40 15.25 15.43
N THR A 73 -29.93 16.00 14.47
CA THR A 73 -30.79 17.17 14.72
C THR A 73 -32.11 16.78 15.39
N THR A 74 -32.75 15.68 14.98
CA THR A 74 -33.97 15.20 15.66
C THR A 74 -33.71 14.70 17.08
N CYS A 75 -32.60 14.01 17.33
CA CYS A 75 -32.21 13.59 18.68
C CYS A 75 -31.93 14.79 19.60
N LEU A 76 -31.23 15.83 19.10
CA LEU A 76 -30.94 17.03 19.88
C LEU A 76 -32.20 17.86 20.18
N LEU A 77 -33.14 17.94 19.22
CA LEU A 77 -34.44 18.60 19.44
C LEU A 77 -35.28 17.88 20.51
N PHE A 78 -35.24 16.55 20.54
CA PHE A 78 -35.93 15.75 21.55
C PHE A 78 -35.33 15.92 22.95
N ILE A 79 -34.01 16.01 23.05
CA ILE A 79 -33.32 16.29 24.32
C ILE A 79 -33.67 17.70 24.81
N PHE A 80 -33.76 18.70 23.91
CA PHE A 80 -34.20 20.05 24.25
C PHE A 80 -35.63 20.10 24.79
N ILE A 81 -36.58 19.39 24.17
CA ILE A 81 -37.97 19.27 24.63
C ILE A 81 -38.04 18.59 26.00
N MET A 82 -37.23 17.55 26.23
CA MET A 82 -37.17 16.85 27.53
C MET A 82 -36.60 17.75 28.64
N ILE A 83 -35.58 18.55 28.36
CA ILE A 83 -34.98 19.47 29.34
C ILE A 83 -35.94 20.62 29.68
N THR A 84 -36.64 21.18 28.69
CA THR A 84 -37.66 22.22 28.94
C THR A 84 -38.84 21.69 29.74
N TYR A 85 -39.25 20.44 29.52
CA TYR A 85 -40.31 19.79 30.30
C TYR A 85 -39.86 19.43 31.73
N MET A 86 -38.62 18.97 31.90
CA MET A 86 -38.08 18.58 33.21
C MET A 86 -37.70 19.77 34.10
N THR A 87 -37.41 20.94 33.51
CA THR A 87 -37.10 22.18 34.25
C THR A 87 -38.35 22.99 34.64
N GLY A 88 -39.55 22.50 34.33
CA GLY A 88 -40.81 23.03 34.88
C GLY A 88 -41.28 24.37 34.30
N LEU A 89 -40.80 24.78 33.13
CA LEU A 89 -41.30 25.98 32.43
C LEU A 89 -42.49 25.61 31.52
N GLY A 90 -43.63 25.29 32.16
CA GLY A 90 -44.94 25.26 31.50
C GLY A 90 -45.58 26.65 31.46
N PRO A 91 -46.52 26.92 30.52
CA PRO A 91 -47.08 28.25 30.33
C PRO A 91 -48.12 28.53 31.40
N LEU A 92 -47.79 29.38 32.39
CA LEU A 92 -48.78 29.92 33.31
C LEU A 92 -48.50 31.39 33.61
N ASN A 93 -49.53 32.18 33.33
CA ASN A 93 -49.66 33.60 33.57
C ASN A 93 -49.42 33.97 35.03
N SER A 94 -48.95 35.22 35.20
CA SER A 94 -48.93 36.07 36.39
C SER A 94 -47.62 36.14 37.20
N ILE A 95 -47.26 37.39 37.50
CA ILE A 95 -46.24 37.96 38.41
C ILE A 95 -45.02 38.59 37.70
N PRO A 96 -44.73 39.89 37.96
CA PRO A 96 -43.76 40.67 37.19
C PRO A 96 -42.38 40.68 37.87
N HIS A 97 -41.30 40.39 37.14
CA HIS A 97 -39.98 40.99 37.42
C HIS A 97 -39.05 40.85 36.21
N LYS A 98 -38.89 41.97 35.48
CA LYS A 98 -37.94 42.14 34.38
C LYS A 98 -36.53 42.36 34.95
N SER A 99 -35.81 41.31 35.36
CA SER A 99 -34.35 41.41 35.51
C SER A 99 -33.57 40.10 35.44
N LEU A 100 -34.19 38.93 35.64
CA LEU A 100 -33.46 37.64 35.59
C LEU A 100 -33.50 36.90 34.25
N TRP A 101 -34.34 37.32 33.30
CA TRP A 101 -34.51 36.61 32.02
C TRP A 101 -33.46 36.94 30.97
N ARG A 102 -32.69 38.03 31.14
CA ARG A 102 -31.63 38.41 30.19
C ARG A 102 -30.32 37.65 30.41
N THR A 103 -29.95 37.31 31.65
CA THR A 103 -28.66 36.67 31.93
C THR A 103 -28.64 35.17 31.60
N SER A 104 -29.70 34.41 31.92
CA SER A 104 -29.77 32.97 31.60
C SER A 104 -29.96 32.67 30.11
N ALA A 105 -30.63 33.55 29.36
CA ALA A 105 -30.77 33.38 27.90
C ALA A 105 -29.45 33.66 27.17
N HIS A 106 -28.68 34.68 27.60
CA HIS A 106 -27.38 35.00 27.00
C HIS A 106 -26.30 33.94 27.30
N ILE A 107 -26.28 33.37 28.52
CA ILE A 107 -25.32 32.32 28.89
C ILE A 107 -25.60 31.00 28.12
N ASN A 108 -26.87 30.68 27.87
CA ASN A 108 -27.24 29.49 27.10
C ASN A 108 -26.99 29.66 25.59
N VAL A 109 -27.21 30.83 24.99
CA VAL A 109 -26.87 31.01 23.58
C VAL A 109 -25.35 30.92 23.37
N TYR A 110 -24.55 31.54 24.25
CA TYR A 110 -23.08 31.54 24.12
C TYR A 110 -22.47 30.14 24.27
N THR A 111 -22.92 29.34 25.25
CA THR A 111 -22.41 27.98 25.46
C THR A 111 -22.78 27.04 24.31
N TYR A 112 -23.99 27.16 23.75
CA TYR A 112 -24.42 26.36 22.61
C TYR A 112 -23.74 26.78 21.31
N THR A 113 -23.50 28.08 21.06
CA THR A 113 -22.69 28.52 19.92
C THR A 113 -21.24 28.05 20.05
N HIS A 114 -20.70 27.97 21.27
CA HIS A 114 -19.34 27.50 21.48
C HIS A 114 -19.21 25.98 21.29
N LEU A 115 -20.18 25.19 21.77
CA LEU A 115 -20.25 23.75 21.54
C LEU A 115 -20.51 23.40 20.08
N ALA A 116 -21.38 24.15 19.39
CA ALA A 116 -21.60 23.99 17.96
C ALA A 116 -20.36 24.39 17.15
N SER A 117 -19.66 25.46 17.53
CA SER A 117 -18.38 25.85 16.92
C SER A 117 -17.29 24.80 17.16
N MET A 118 -17.21 24.21 18.36
CA MET A 118 -16.28 23.12 18.65
C MET A 118 -16.62 21.85 17.87
N ALA A 119 -17.91 21.51 17.74
CA ALA A 119 -18.34 20.38 16.92
C ALA A 119 -18.08 20.62 15.42
N ILE A 120 -18.32 21.83 14.92
CA ILE A 120 -18.00 22.24 13.55
C ILE A 120 -16.49 22.27 13.34
N GLN A 121 -15.68 22.70 14.31
CA GLN A 121 -14.21 22.62 14.24
C GLN A 121 -13.71 21.18 14.29
N HIS A 122 -14.37 20.29 15.05
CA HIS A 122 -14.02 18.87 15.08
C HIS A 122 -14.39 18.16 13.78
N ILE A 123 -15.54 18.52 13.18
CA ILE A 123 -15.99 18.02 11.88
C ILE A 123 -15.15 18.63 10.74
N ALA A 124 -14.75 19.90 10.84
CA ALA A 124 -13.87 20.56 9.89
C ALA A 124 -12.42 20.07 10.00
N SER A 125 -11.96 19.68 11.20
CA SER A 125 -10.66 19.00 11.37
C SER A 125 -10.67 17.58 10.81
N ASP A 126 -11.83 16.90 10.82
CA ASP A 126 -12.03 15.61 10.13
C ASP A 126 -12.15 15.76 8.60
N GLN A 127 -12.33 17.00 8.09
CA GLN A 127 -12.42 17.32 6.66
C GLN A 127 -11.17 18.00 6.08
N LEU A 128 -10.15 18.31 6.90
CA LEU A 128 -8.79 18.33 6.38
C LEU A 128 -8.35 16.87 6.23
N GLU A 129 -8.72 16.24 5.11
CA GLU A 129 -7.93 15.14 4.59
C GLU A 129 -6.52 15.70 4.36
N THR A 130 -5.67 15.63 5.39
CA THR A 130 -4.24 15.61 5.16
C THR A 130 -4.04 14.49 4.15
N GLN A 131 -3.57 14.84 2.95
CA GLN A 131 -3.23 13.87 1.92
C GLN A 131 -2.60 12.65 2.60
N PRO A 132 -3.12 11.42 2.39
CA PRO A 132 -2.57 10.26 3.04
C PRO A 132 -1.06 10.26 2.81
N ASP A 133 -0.28 10.04 3.86
CA ASP A 133 1.19 9.97 3.81
C ASP A 133 1.61 8.81 2.88
N ARG A 134 1.68 9.10 1.58
CA ARG A 134 1.97 8.14 0.52
C ARG A 134 3.46 7.85 0.52
N VAL A 135 3.79 6.57 0.41
CA VAL A 135 5.18 6.12 0.32
C VAL A 135 5.58 6.00 -1.15
N VAL A 136 6.67 6.66 -1.51
CA VAL A 136 7.51 6.32 -2.68
C VAL A 136 8.81 5.73 -2.13
N SER A 137 8.93 4.40 -2.22
CA SER A 137 9.98 3.56 -1.64
C SER A 137 10.96 3.13 -2.73
N CYS A 138 12.09 3.81 -2.86
CA CYS A 138 13.02 3.59 -3.97
C CYS A 138 14.18 2.70 -3.56
N TYR A 139 14.43 1.63 -4.32
CA TYR A 139 15.63 0.81 -4.14
C TYR A 139 16.80 1.47 -4.87
N TYR A 140 17.91 1.60 -4.15
CA TYR A 140 19.20 1.99 -4.68
C TYR A 140 20.17 0.82 -4.50
N ASN A 141 20.53 0.20 -5.61
CA ASN A 141 21.45 -0.92 -5.64
C ASN A 141 22.88 -0.40 -5.45
N LEU A 142 23.58 -0.99 -4.49
CA LEU A 142 24.92 -0.63 -4.08
C LEU A 142 25.84 -0.91 -5.26
N PRO A 143 26.58 0.11 -5.71
CA PRO A 143 27.49 -0.02 -6.83
C PRO A 143 28.56 -1.08 -6.55
N SER A 144 29.00 -1.78 -7.60
CA SER A 144 30.25 -2.56 -7.55
C SER A 144 31.42 -1.64 -7.92
N GLU A 145 32.61 -1.84 -7.34
CA GLU A 145 33.79 -1.00 -7.69
C GLU A 145 34.16 -1.09 -9.19
N SER A 146 33.67 -2.10 -9.91
CA SER A 146 34.00 -2.41 -11.30
C SER A 146 33.11 -1.76 -12.37
N GLU A 147 32.02 -1.08 -12.03
CA GLU A 147 31.07 -0.56 -13.01
C GLU A 147 31.31 0.91 -13.37
N ALA A 148 31.85 1.14 -14.58
CA ALA A 148 32.23 2.46 -15.09
C ALA A 148 31.05 3.42 -15.37
N LYS A 149 29.81 2.90 -15.43
CA LYS A 149 28.57 3.67 -15.59
C LYS A 149 27.53 3.18 -14.57
N GLN A 150 27.55 3.79 -13.39
CA GLN A 150 26.63 3.46 -12.31
C GLN A 150 26.09 4.73 -11.68
N LEU A 151 24.87 4.64 -11.15
CA LEU A 151 24.26 5.71 -10.38
C LEU A 151 25.07 5.95 -9.10
N LEU A 152 25.64 7.14 -8.95
CA LEU A 152 26.35 7.54 -7.72
C LEU A 152 25.37 8.18 -6.73
N PRO A 153 25.62 8.10 -5.41
CA PRO A 153 24.76 8.74 -4.41
C PRO A 153 24.57 10.25 -4.62
N SER A 154 25.56 10.92 -5.21
CA SER A 154 25.51 12.35 -5.52
C SER A 154 24.51 12.72 -6.63
N ASN A 155 24.12 11.76 -7.46
CA ASN A 155 23.18 11.94 -8.57
C ASN A 155 21.74 11.53 -8.21
N ILE A 156 21.49 11.09 -6.97
CA ILE A 156 20.14 10.82 -6.51
C ILE A 156 19.50 12.15 -6.08
N ASP A 157 18.37 12.51 -6.67
CA ASP A 157 17.57 13.63 -6.19
C ASP A 157 17.00 13.30 -4.79
N PRO A 158 17.37 14.04 -3.73
CA PRO A 158 16.86 13.83 -2.37
C PRO A 158 15.34 13.97 -2.22
N HIS A 159 14.65 14.60 -3.18
CA HIS A 159 13.21 14.84 -3.16
C HIS A 159 12.42 13.88 -4.04
N LEU A 160 13.07 12.99 -4.79
CA LEU A 160 12.41 12.00 -5.65
C LEU A 160 11.59 10.99 -4.84
N CYS A 161 12.15 10.54 -3.71
CA CYS A 161 11.61 9.44 -2.92
C CYS A 161 11.32 9.88 -1.50
N THR A 162 10.32 9.25 -0.87
CA THR A 162 10.06 9.40 0.58
C THR A 162 10.97 8.49 1.40
N HIS A 163 11.28 7.32 0.85
CA HIS A 163 12.13 6.29 1.44
C HIS A 163 13.14 5.82 0.40
N ILE A 164 14.40 5.65 0.80
CA ILE A 164 15.44 4.98 0.00
C ILE A 164 15.86 3.71 0.73
N ASN A 165 15.74 2.57 0.06
CA ASN A 165 16.25 1.28 0.50
C ASN A 165 17.61 1.03 -0.14
N ILE A 166 18.68 1.02 0.65
CA ILE A 166 20.04 0.78 0.16
C ILE A 166 20.27 -0.74 0.14
N GLY A 167 20.27 -1.33 -1.05
CA GLY A 167 20.42 -2.77 -1.25
C GLY A 167 21.79 -3.12 -1.82
N PHE A 168 22.49 -4.20 -1.47
CA PHE A 168 22.12 -5.17 -0.47
C PHE A 168 23.27 -5.52 0.45
N ALA A 169 22.95 -5.54 1.75
CA ALA A 169 23.80 -6.17 2.74
C ALA A 169 23.59 -7.68 2.74
N ARG A 170 24.64 -8.43 3.11
CA ARG A 170 24.57 -9.89 3.22
C ARG A 170 24.45 -10.32 4.67
N ILE A 171 24.02 -11.56 4.89
CA ILE A 171 24.07 -12.22 6.19
C ILE A 171 25.21 -13.22 6.18
N VAL A 172 26.27 -12.95 6.94
CA VAL A 172 27.40 -13.87 7.15
C VAL A 172 27.56 -14.10 8.64
N ASN A 173 27.71 -15.36 9.06
CA ASN A 173 27.78 -15.73 10.48
C ASN A 173 26.62 -15.13 11.30
N LYS A 174 25.42 -15.11 10.70
CA LYS A 174 24.17 -14.61 11.30
C LYS A 174 24.19 -13.11 11.61
N GLN A 175 25.07 -12.33 10.97
CA GLN A 175 25.20 -10.89 11.15
C GLN A 175 25.18 -10.18 9.81
N ILE A 176 24.69 -8.93 9.82
CA ILE A 176 24.82 -8.03 8.68
C ILE A 176 26.30 -7.83 8.35
N THR A 177 26.64 -8.05 7.10
CA THR A 177 28.00 -7.92 6.56
C THR A 177 27.98 -7.05 5.32
N LEU A 178 28.88 -6.07 5.31
CA LEU A 178 29.12 -5.12 4.23
C LEU A 178 30.63 -4.95 4.08
N ASP A 179 31.09 -4.61 2.88
CA ASP A 179 32.47 -4.22 2.63
C ASP A 179 32.70 -2.70 2.86
N ASP A 180 33.96 -2.28 2.84
CA ASP A 180 34.36 -0.89 3.12
C ASP A 180 33.78 0.10 2.10
N TYR A 181 33.64 -0.31 0.84
CA TYR A 181 33.06 0.52 -0.21
C TYR A 181 31.56 0.72 0.04
N GLN A 182 30.83 -0.34 0.38
CA GLN A 182 29.42 -0.27 0.75
C GLN A 182 29.20 0.62 1.97
N TYR A 183 30.04 0.52 3.02
CA TYR A 183 29.97 1.43 4.18
C TYR A 183 30.21 2.89 3.82
N LYS A 184 31.13 3.17 2.88
CA LYS A 184 31.35 4.54 2.37
C LYS A 184 30.14 5.05 1.59
N THR A 185 29.56 4.20 0.74
CA THR A 185 28.38 4.54 -0.06
C THR A 185 27.17 4.82 0.83
N ILE A 186 26.90 4.00 1.84
CA ILE A 186 25.81 4.23 2.81
C ILE A 186 25.96 5.61 3.47
N ARG A 187 27.17 5.97 3.92
CA ARG A 187 27.41 7.30 4.51
C ARG A 187 27.12 8.45 3.54
N ASN A 188 27.36 8.25 2.25
CA ASN A 188 27.06 9.27 1.24
C ASN A 188 25.56 9.39 0.94
N VAL A 189 24.84 8.27 0.87
CA VAL A 189 23.37 8.30 0.72
C VAL A 189 22.71 8.96 1.93
N VAL A 190 23.18 8.67 3.15
CA VAL A 190 22.66 9.30 4.39
C VAL A 190 22.79 10.84 4.38
N LYS A 191 23.80 11.40 3.70
CA LYS A 191 23.96 12.86 3.56
C LYS A 191 22.84 13.51 2.76
N LEU A 192 22.08 12.77 1.94
CA LEU A 192 20.92 13.31 1.22
C LEU A 192 19.88 13.89 2.17
N LYS A 193 19.80 13.40 3.42
CA LYS A 193 18.93 13.95 4.48
C LYS A 193 19.27 15.39 4.88
N GLN A 194 20.47 15.88 4.56
CA GLN A 194 20.83 17.29 4.77
C GLN A 194 20.07 18.21 3.82
N LYS A 195 19.72 17.73 2.62
CA LYS A 195 18.91 18.44 1.63
C LYS A 195 17.42 18.19 1.83
N ASN A 196 17.04 16.97 2.21
CA ASN A 196 15.67 16.60 2.54
C ASN A 196 15.58 15.92 3.93
N PRO A 197 15.38 16.68 5.02
CA PRO A 197 15.29 16.12 6.38
C PRO A 197 14.13 15.13 6.59
N GLY A 198 13.11 15.16 5.72
CA GLY A 198 11.97 14.24 5.76
C GLY A 198 12.29 12.84 5.20
N LEU A 199 13.33 12.73 4.37
CA LEU A 199 13.74 11.48 3.72
C LEU A 199 14.08 10.40 4.74
N LYS A 200 13.55 9.20 4.54
CA LYS A 200 13.88 8.00 5.31
C LYS A 200 14.85 7.12 4.54
N ILE A 201 15.87 6.61 5.21
CA ILE A 201 16.89 5.76 4.59
C ILE A 201 16.98 4.46 5.37
N LEU A 202 16.70 3.36 4.67
CA LEU A 202 16.75 2.01 5.17
C LEU A 202 17.91 1.25 4.53
N LEU A 203 18.38 0.21 5.21
CA LEU A 203 19.29 -0.78 4.62
C LEU A 203 18.50 -2.04 4.27
N SER A 204 18.56 -2.48 3.03
CA SER A 204 18.02 -3.77 2.60
C SER A 204 19.03 -4.89 2.79
N VAL A 205 18.57 -5.99 3.36
CA VAL A 205 19.38 -7.19 3.63
C VAL A 205 18.83 -8.36 2.81
N GLY A 206 19.68 -8.99 2.01
CA GLY A 206 19.28 -10.09 1.13
C GLY A 206 19.26 -9.70 -0.35
N GLY A 207 18.11 -9.90 -1.00
CA GLY A 207 17.92 -9.74 -2.43
C GLY A 207 18.35 -10.97 -3.24
N SER A 208 17.85 -11.07 -4.46
CA SER A 208 18.15 -12.15 -5.40
C SER A 208 19.66 -12.48 -5.47
N GLY A 209 20.01 -13.74 -5.19
CA GLY A 209 21.40 -14.23 -5.15
C GLY A 209 22.19 -13.91 -3.88
N ASN A 210 21.65 -13.16 -2.93
CA ASN A 210 22.31 -12.70 -1.69
C ASN A 210 21.56 -13.10 -0.40
N ASP A 211 20.58 -13.99 -0.47
CA ASP A 211 19.68 -14.37 0.62
C ASP A 211 20.12 -15.64 1.40
N ASN A 212 21.18 -16.31 0.97
CA ASN A 212 21.64 -17.60 1.50
C ASN A 212 21.86 -17.67 3.03
N GLY A 213 22.12 -16.54 3.69
CA GLY A 213 22.35 -16.48 5.13
C GLY A 213 21.08 -16.43 5.99
N PHE A 214 19.88 -16.24 5.40
CA PHE A 214 18.64 -16.14 6.17
C PHE A 214 18.27 -17.44 6.87
N SER A 215 18.27 -18.57 6.16
CA SER A 215 17.89 -19.89 6.71
C SER A 215 18.64 -20.21 8.01
N ASP A 216 19.97 -20.06 7.99
CA ASP A 216 20.83 -20.34 9.15
C ASP A 216 20.66 -19.32 10.28
N MET A 217 20.28 -18.09 9.94
CA MET A 217 20.05 -17.02 10.89
C MET A 217 18.72 -17.18 11.64
N VAL A 218 17.65 -17.60 10.95
CA VAL A 218 16.31 -17.67 11.55
C VAL A 218 16.06 -18.94 12.37
N VAL A 219 16.92 -19.96 12.23
CA VAL A 219 16.74 -21.33 12.76
C VAL A 219 16.37 -21.40 14.24
N ASN A 220 16.83 -20.47 15.07
CA ASN A 220 16.47 -20.39 16.49
C ASN A 220 16.65 -18.97 17.07
N HIS A 221 16.08 -18.76 18.26
CA HIS A 221 16.13 -17.48 18.97
C HIS A 221 17.55 -16.93 19.19
N ALA A 222 18.51 -17.80 19.55
CA ALA A 222 19.89 -17.37 19.78
C ALA A 222 20.54 -16.79 18.51
N SER A 223 20.29 -17.43 17.36
CA SER A 223 20.81 -16.99 16.06
C SER A 223 20.15 -15.69 15.60
N ARG A 224 18.84 -15.56 15.75
CA ARG A 224 18.12 -14.30 15.48
C ARG A 224 18.59 -13.16 16.37
N LYS A 225 18.86 -13.43 17.64
CA LYS A 225 19.38 -12.41 18.58
C LYS A 225 20.74 -11.84 18.14
N ILE A 226 21.61 -12.66 17.55
CA ILE A 226 22.89 -12.21 16.96
C ILE A 226 22.62 -11.24 15.81
N PHE A 227 21.71 -11.62 14.91
CA PHE A 227 21.33 -10.77 13.78
C PHE A 227 20.68 -9.45 14.20
N ILE A 228 19.73 -9.50 15.14
CA ILE A 228 19.06 -8.31 15.68
C ILE A 228 20.07 -7.36 16.35
N LYS A 229 21.08 -7.90 17.04
CA LYS A 229 22.18 -7.09 17.58
C LYS A 229 22.95 -6.38 16.45
N SER A 230 23.21 -7.06 15.33
CA SER A 230 23.87 -6.45 14.16
C SER A 230 23.01 -5.36 13.51
N ILE A 231 21.69 -5.55 13.38
CA ILE A 231 20.74 -4.52 12.94
C ILE A 231 20.89 -3.27 13.80
N LYS A 232 20.82 -3.43 15.12
CA LYS A 232 20.90 -2.30 16.05
C LYS A 232 22.23 -1.55 15.97
N SER A 233 23.32 -2.29 15.76
CA SER A 233 24.64 -1.70 15.56
C SER A 233 24.68 -0.82 14.31
N ILE A 234 24.21 -1.35 13.18
CA ILE A 234 24.30 -0.63 11.91
C ILE A 234 23.37 0.58 11.86
N LEU A 235 22.14 0.47 12.38
CA LEU A 235 21.19 1.59 12.42
C LEU A 235 21.75 2.77 13.22
N ARG A 236 22.40 2.50 14.36
CA ARG A 236 23.00 3.54 15.20
C ARG A 236 24.26 4.14 14.57
N ASN A 237 25.16 3.31 14.08
CA ASN A 237 26.46 3.76 13.57
C ASN A 237 26.33 4.60 12.29
N TYR A 238 25.31 4.35 11.48
CA TYR A 238 25.11 5.01 10.19
C TYR A 238 23.90 5.95 10.17
N SER A 239 23.23 6.15 11.31
CA SER A 239 22.04 7.02 11.42
C SER A 239 20.93 6.69 10.42
N LEU A 240 20.71 5.39 10.19
CA LEU A 240 19.66 4.87 9.33
C LEU A 240 18.31 4.90 10.06
N ASP A 241 17.23 5.05 9.30
CA ASP A 241 15.87 5.12 9.81
C ASP A 241 15.23 3.73 9.98
N GLY A 242 15.77 2.69 9.35
CA GLY A 242 15.20 1.35 9.42
C GLY A 242 15.94 0.26 8.65
N ILE A 243 15.35 -0.93 8.67
CA ILE A 243 15.82 -2.12 7.97
C ILE A 243 14.71 -2.65 7.06
N ASP A 244 15.10 -3.12 5.88
CA ASP A 244 14.24 -3.82 4.94
C ASP A 244 14.79 -5.25 4.79
N LEU A 245 13.93 -6.26 4.96
CA LEU A 245 14.33 -7.66 4.81
C LEU A 245 13.83 -8.20 3.48
N ASP A 246 14.77 -8.62 2.65
CA ASP A 246 14.52 -9.13 1.31
C ASP A 246 14.98 -10.59 1.20
N TRP A 247 14.20 -11.49 1.79
CA TRP A 247 14.47 -12.93 1.72
C TRP A 247 13.66 -13.55 0.59
N GLU A 248 14.35 -14.03 -0.44
CA GLU A 248 13.77 -14.57 -1.68
C GLU A 248 14.02 -16.08 -1.85
N PHE A 249 13.17 -16.99 -1.36
CA PHE A 249 12.07 -16.78 -0.44
C PHE A 249 12.11 -17.83 0.69
N PRO A 250 11.57 -17.51 1.89
CA PRO A 250 11.41 -18.49 2.95
C PRO A 250 10.70 -19.75 2.43
N ALA A 251 11.21 -20.93 2.79
CA ALA A 251 10.67 -22.24 2.45
C ALA A 251 10.63 -22.62 0.95
N VAL A 252 11.09 -21.78 0.02
CA VAL A 252 11.11 -22.11 -1.43
C VAL A 252 12.36 -22.89 -1.83
N HIS A 253 13.54 -22.60 -1.24
CA HIS A 253 14.82 -23.04 -1.80
C HIS A 253 15.49 -24.26 -1.15
N ARG A 254 14.91 -24.92 -0.12
CA ARG A 254 15.59 -26.06 0.55
C ARG A 254 14.67 -27.18 1.04
N GLU A 255 14.83 -28.36 0.43
CA GLU A 255 14.12 -29.62 0.77
C GLU A 255 14.34 -30.13 2.20
N LYS A 256 15.37 -29.67 2.93
CA LYS A 256 15.75 -30.21 4.26
C LYS A 256 15.63 -29.25 5.43
N ILE A 257 15.40 -27.95 5.21
CA ILE A 257 15.35 -26.92 6.27
C ILE A 257 14.01 -26.14 6.27
N GLY A 258 13.21 -26.26 5.19
CA GLY A 258 12.06 -25.40 4.90
C GLY A 258 10.77 -25.61 5.69
N ALA A 259 10.63 -26.64 6.56
CA ALA A 259 9.34 -26.92 7.20
C ALA A 259 8.87 -25.84 8.19
N ARG A 260 9.78 -24.99 8.69
CA ARG A 260 9.45 -23.94 9.68
C ARG A 260 9.97 -22.55 9.32
N GLU A 261 10.57 -22.36 8.14
CA GLU A 261 11.14 -21.06 7.75
C GLU A 261 10.09 -19.95 7.74
N ARG A 262 8.88 -20.24 7.25
CA ARG A 262 7.72 -19.33 7.34
C ARG A 262 7.47 -18.86 8.78
N GLN A 263 7.35 -19.80 9.72
CA GLN A 263 7.14 -19.49 11.14
C GLN A 263 8.34 -18.76 11.75
N HIS A 264 9.56 -19.15 11.40
CA HIS A 264 10.78 -18.55 11.92
C HIS A 264 10.98 -17.11 11.39
N PHE A 265 10.54 -16.82 10.17
CA PHE A 265 10.49 -15.47 9.63
C PHE A 265 9.50 -14.61 10.41
N SER A 266 8.29 -15.12 10.69
CA SER A 266 7.32 -14.44 11.57
C SER A 266 7.90 -14.15 12.97
N GLN A 267 8.64 -15.10 13.55
CA GLN A 267 9.35 -14.91 14.82
C GLN A 267 10.43 -13.84 14.74
N LEU A 268 11.19 -13.79 13.64
CA LEU A 268 12.20 -12.75 13.41
C LEU A 268 11.55 -11.35 13.38
N LEU A 269 10.49 -11.16 12.58
CA LEU A 269 9.79 -9.89 12.46
C LEU A 269 9.26 -9.41 13.83
N ARG A 270 8.64 -10.32 14.58
CA ARG A 270 8.21 -10.08 15.96
C ARG A 270 9.38 -9.65 16.84
N GLU A 271 10.46 -10.40 16.87
CA GLU A 271 11.60 -10.13 17.75
C GLU A 271 12.28 -8.79 17.43
N ILE A 272 12.42 -8.42 16.15
CA ILE A 272 12.90 -7.09 15.74
C ILE A 272 11.97 -5.99 16.27
N ARG A 273 10.66 -6.11 16.01
CA ARG A 273 9.69 -5.08 16.44
C ARG A 273 9.64 -4.93 17.96
N MET A 274 9.69 -6.04 18.70
CA MET A 274 9.73 -6.01 20.16
C MET A 274 10.99 -5.34 20.69
N GLU A 275 12.15 -5.52 20.04
CA GLU A 275 13.37 -4.80 20.40
C GLU A 275 13.25 -3.30 20.14
N TYR A 276 12.58 -2.87 19.06
CA TYR A 276 12.33 -1.44 18.79
C TYR A 276 11.45 -0.82 19.88
N TYR A 277 10.37 -1.52 20.28
CA TYR A 277 9.51 -1.07 21.39
C TYR A 277 10.27 -1.01 22.72
N ARG A 278 11.05 -2.05 23.05
CA ARG A 278 11.85 -2.11 24.28
C ARG A 278 12.83 -0.95 24.38
N GLU A 279 13.44 -0.56 23.26
CA GLU A 279 14.40 0.55 23.20
C GLU A 279 13.76 1.92 22.96
N LYS A 280 12.42 1.98 22.86
CA LYS A 280 11.65 3.20 22.54
C LYS A 280 12.19 3.89 21.27
N ARG A 281 12.53 3.08 20.26
CA ARG A 281 13.03 3.55 18.96
C ARG A 281 11.91 3.52 17.94
N ASN A 282 11.82 4.59 17.16
CA ASN A 282 10.89 4.69 16.03
C ASN A 282 11.59 4.26 14.73
N TYR A 283 12.24 3.10 14.74
CA TYR A 283 12.87 2.54 13.55
C TYR A 283 11.83 1.86 12.67
N ILE A 284 12.00 2.01 11.36
CA ILE A 284 11.16 1.40 10.34
C ILE A 284 11.63 -0.05 10.12
N LEU A 285 10.68 -0.97 10.01
CA LEU A 285 10.90 -2.35 9.59
C LEU A 285 9.96 -2.64 8.41
N THR A 286 10.54 -2.95 7.25
CA THR A 286 9.82 -3.38 6.05
C THR A 286 10.31 -4.73 5.58
N ILE A 287 9.57 -5.32 4.65
CA ILE A 287 10.02 -6.50 3.90
C ILE A 287 9.75 -6.27 2.42
N ALA A 288 10.59 -6.86 1.57
CA ALA A 288 10.24 -7.16 0.19
C ALA A 288 9.57 -8.55 0.14
N ALA A 289 8.44 -8.65 -0.56
CA ALA A 289 7.64 -9.88 -0.58
C ALA A 289 7.22 -10.29 -1.99
N ALA A 290 7.14 -11.61 -2.21
CA ALA A 290 6.77 -12.20 -3.48
C ALA A 290 5.37 -11.78 -3.98
N ALA A 291 5.19 -11.65 -5.28
CA ALA A 291 3.87 -11.42 -5.88
C ALA A 291 3.04 -12.68 -6.18
N PRO A 292 3.63 -13.82 -6.65
CA PRO A 292 2.86 -15.02 -6.97
C PRO A 292 2.24 -15.66 -5.72
N GLU A 293 0.93 -15.90 -5.74
CA GLU A 293 0.19 -16.42 -4.58
C GLU A 293 0.75 -17.77 -4.06
N ALA A 294 1.25 -18.62 -4.96
CA ALA A 294 1.85 -19.90 -4.59
C ALA A 294 3.07 -19.72 -3.66
N ILE A 295 3.93 -18.74 -3.95
CA ILE A 295 5.08 -18.42 -3.10
C ILE A 295 4.60 -17.79 -1.79
N VAL A 296 3.63 -16.87 -1.86
CA VAL A 296 3.11 -16.19 -0.68
C VAL A 296 2.53 -17.17 0.35
N ASN A 297 1.77 -18.16 -0.11
CA ASN A 297 1.19 -19.19 0.76
C ASN A 297 2.24 -20.06 1.46
N LEU A 298 3.38 -20.25 0.81
CA LEU A 298 4.49 -21.05 1.34
C LEU A 298 5.38 -20.24 2.29
N ALA A 299 5.65 -18.97 1.94
CA ALA A 299 6.71 -18.17 2.55
C ALA A 299 6.26 -17.30 3.73
N TYR A 300 4.99 -16.88 3.80
CA TYR A 300 4.56 -15.83 4.74
C TYR A 300 3.30 -16.15 5.54
N ASP A 301 3.32 -15.85 6.84
CA ASP A 301 2.10 -15.70 7.65
C ASP A 301 1.67 -14.20 7.58
N ILE A 302 0.73 -13.87 6.67
CA ILE A 302 0.39 -12.47 6.35
C ILE A 302 -0.18 -11.68 7.54
N ASP A 303 -0.88 -12.35 8.46
CA ASP A 303 -1.34 -11.76 9.71
C ASP A 303 -0.18 -11.30 10.61
N GLN A 304 0.87 -12.12 10.71
CA GLN A 304 2.08 -11.79 11.47
C GLN A 304 2.87 -10.68 10.78
N VAL A 305 2.99 -10.73 9.45
CA VAL A 305 3.59 -9.63 8.66
C VAL A 305 2.84 -8.33 8.95
N ASN A 306 1.51 -8.32 8.82
CA ASN A 306 0.67 -7.15 9.07
C ASN A 306 0.84 -6.61 10.50
N GLN A 307 1.11 -7.47 11.49
CA GLN A 307 1.30 -7.03 12.87
C GLN A 307 2.64 -6.32 13.11
N TYR A 308 3.73 -6.76 12.47
CA TYR A 308 5.09 -6.39 12.88
C TYR A 308 5.84 -5.45 11.93
N VAL A 309 5.46 -5.35 10.66
CA VAL A 309 6.14 -4.46 9.69
C VAL A 309 5.39 -3.13 9.56
N ASP A 310 6.08 -2.06 9.17
CA ASP A 310 5.45 -0.77 8.89
C ASP A 310 4.69 -0.81 7.55
N PHE A 311 5.31 -1.38 6.52
CA PHE A 311 4.70 -1.69 5.23
C PHE A 311 5.48 -2.79 4.49
N VAL A 312 4.90 -3.30 3.42
CA VAL A 312 5.41 -4.39 2.58
C VAL A 312 5.65 -3.85 1.17
N ASN A 313 6.89 -3.92 0.71
CA ASN A 313 7.27 -3.67 -0.68
C ASN A 313 6.95 -4.95 -1.48
N ILE A 314 5.81 -5.01 -2.17
CA ILE A 314 5.41 -6.21 -2.92
C ILE A 314 6.08 -6.16 -4.29
N MET A 315 6.86 -7.18 -4.64
CA MET A 315 7.58 -7.29 -5.90
C MET A 315 6.64 -7.68 -7.04
N THR A 316 5.73 -6.77 -7.40
CA THR A 316 4.73 -6.93 -8.47
C THR A 316 5.34 -6.75 -9.87
N TYR A 317 6.43 -7.46 -10.11
CA TYR A 317 7.20 -7.56 -11.33
C TYR A 317 7.81 -8.98 -11.39
N ASP A 318 8.58 -9.29 -12.42
CA ASP A 318 9.11 -10.63 -12.71
C ASP A 318 8.00 -11.70 -12.81
N TYR A 319 6.77 -11.29 -13.14
CA TYR A 319 5.67 -12.24 -13.38
C TYR A 319 5.98 -13.17 -14.55
N HIS A 320 6.65 -12.63 -15.55
CA HIS A 320 7.07 -13.34 -16.73
C HIS A 320 8.52 -12.97 -17.11
N PHE A 321 9.37 -13.99 -17.09
CA PHE A 321 10.73 -13.95 -17.61
C PHE A 321 11.05 -15.29 -18.26
N TYR A 322 12.05 -15.31 -19.13
CA TYR A 322 12.41 -16.55 -19.81
C TYR A 322 12.96 -17.58 -18.83
N ASN A 323 12.38 -18.78 -18.85
CA ASN A 323 12.97 -19.98 -18.29
C ASN A 323 12.52 -21.20 -19.10
N LYS A 324 13.22 -22.33 -18.94
CA LYS A 324 12.97 -23.55 -19.73
C LYS A 324 11.59 -24.19 -19.50
N TYR A 325 10.93 -23.88 -18.38
CA TYR A 325 9.63 -24.44 -18.01
C TYR A 325 8.47 -23.59 -18.53
N THR A 326 8.68 -22.28 -18.68
CA THR A 326 7.77 -21.34 -19.34
C THR A 326 8.47 -20.64 -20.51
N PRO A 327 8.82 -21.37 -21.60
CA PRO A 327 9.62 -20.84 -22.71
C PRO A 327 8.74 -20.04 -23.68
N PHE A 328 8.05 -19.03 -23.17
CA PHE A 328 7.18 -18.15 -23.95
C PHE A 328 7.25 -16.71 -23.42
N THR A 329 7.06 -15.74 -24.32
CA THR A 329 7.02 -14.31 -23.99
C THR A 329 5.89 -13.99 -23.02
N GLY A 330 6.14 -13.06 -22.12
CA GLY A 330 5.15 -12.54 -21.18
C GLY A 330 5.54 -11.18 -20.66
N LEU A 331 4.57 -10.47 -20.07
CA LEU A 331 4.75 -9.11 -19.63
C LEU A 331 5.42 -9.08 -18.24
N ASN A 332 6.43 -8.22 -18.03
CA ASN A 332 7.17 -8.17 -16.76
C ASN A 332 6.25 -7.83 -15.57
N SER A 333 5.47 -6.76 -15.71
CA SER A 333 4.62 -6.21 -14.65
C SER A 333 3.26 -5.76 -15.19
N PRO A 334 2.41 -6.68 -15.71
CA PRO A 334 1.08 -6.31 -16.20
C PRO A 334 0.19 -5.83 -15.05
N LEU A 335 -0.55 -4.74 -15.25
CA LEU A 335 -1.48 -4.21 -14.25
C LEU A 335 -2.70 -5.12 -14.09
N TYR A 336 -3.23 -5.63 -15.21
CA TYR A 336 -4.39 -6.52 -15.28
C TYR A 336 -4.06 -7.75 -16.14
N PRO A 337 -4.80 -8.86 -15.98
CA PRO A 337 -4.64 -10.01 -16.86
C PRO A 337 -5.22 -9.71 -18.24
N ARG A 338 -4.68 -10.38 -19.26
CA ARG A 338 -5.26 -10.39 -20.61
C ARG A 338 -6.42 -11.37 -20.67
N SER A 339 -7.43 -11.09 -21.48
CA SER A 339 -8.59 -11.98 -21.71
C SER A 339 -8.23 -13.38 -22.19
N SER A 340 -7.06 -13.53 -22.85
CA SER A 340 -6.52 -14.82 -23.28
C SER A 340 -5.86 -15.63 -22.16
N GLU A 341 -5.53 -15.01 -21.03
CA GLU A 341 -4.88 -15.67 -19.90
C GLU A 341 -5.92 -16.37 -19.03
N GLN A 342 -5.61 -17.60 -18.62
CA GLN A 342 -6.51 -18.42 -17.82
C GLN A 342 -5.76 -19.04 -16.65
N MET A 343 -6.50 -19.44 -15.63
CA MET A 343 -5.98 -20.19 -14.48
C MET A 343 -4.80 -19.44 -13.83
N TYR A 344 -3.68 -20.13 -13.62
CA TYR A 344 -2.49 -19.56 -13.00
C TYR A 344 -1.98 -18.31 -13.72
N LEU A 345 -1.97 -18.27 -15.05
CA LEU A 345 -1.48 -17.11 -15.80
C LEU A 345 -2.33 -15.86 -15.55
N ALA A 346 -3.65 -16.02 -15.39
CA ALA A 346 -4.56 -14.92 -15.06
C ALA A 346 -4.34 -14.32 -13.66
N THR A 347 -3.52 -14.97 -12.81
CA THR A 347 -3.14 -14.46 -11.48
C THR A 347 -1.84 -13.65 -11.47
N LEU A 348 -1.07 -13.67 -12.57
CA LEU A 348 0.26 -13.07 -12.65
C LEU A 348 0.19 -11.60 -13.08
N ASN A 349 -0.48 -10.78 -12.28
CA ASN A 349 -0.63 -9.34 -12.49
C ASN A 349 -0.79 -8.58 -11.18
N VAL A 350 -0.47 -7.28 -11.23
CA VAL A 350 -0.49 -6.36 -10.08
C VAL A 350 -1.85 -6.38 -9.38
N ASN A 351 -2.95 -6.27 -10.15
CA ASN A 351 -4.30 -6.21 -9.62
C ASN A 351 -4.67 -7.47 -8.82
N TYR A 352 -4.39 -8.67 -9.35
CA TYR A 352 -4.63 -9.91 -8.63
C TYR A 352 -3.80 -9.99 -7.35
N THR A 353 -2.50 -9.72 -7.44
CA THR A 353 -1.60 -9.79 -6.28
C THR A 353 -2.06 -8.86 -5.15
N VAL A 354 -2.42 -7.61 -5.46
CA VAL A 354 -2.91 -6.67 -4.44
C VAL A 354 -4.19 -7.20 -3.76
N HIS A 355 -5.16 -7.67 -4.53
CA HIS A 355 -6.40 -8.20 -3.97
C HIS A 355 -6.15 -9.48 -3.15
N MET A 356 -5.23 -10.34 -3.59
CA MET A 356 -4.81 -11.53 -2.85
C MET A 356 -4.20 -11.17 -1.49
N TYR A 357 -3.33 -10.15 -1.40
CA TYR A 357 -2.78 -9.69 -0.12
C TYR A 357 -3.86 -9.11 0.80
N LEU A 358 -4.80 -8.34 0.25
CA LEU A 358 -5.95 -7.82 0.99
C LEU A 358 -6.82 -8.94 1.55
N ASP A 359 -7.13 -9.95 0.73
CA ASP A 359 -7.94 -11.10 1.13
C ASP A 359 -7.24 -11.95 2.20
N LYS A 360 -5.89 -11.97 2.21
CA LYS A 360 -5.08 -12.60 3.27
C LYS A 360 -4.90 -11.73 4.52
N GLY A 361 -5.46 -10.51 4.55
CA GLY A 361 -5.53 -9.66 5.73
C GLY A 361 -4.40 -8.64 5.89
N LEU A 362 -3.63 -8.34 4.84
CA LEU A 362 -2.69 -7.22 4.86
C LEU A 362 -3.46 -5.89 4.73
N ASP A 363 -3.20 -4.94 5.61
CA ASP A 363 -3.90 -3.66 5.58
C ASP A 363 -3.52 -2.85 4.32
N ARG A 364 -4.50 -2.15 3.72
CA ARG A 364 -4.28 -1.26 2.56
C ARG A 364 -3.15 -0.26 2.82
N SER A 365 -3.09 0.29 4.04
CA SER A 365 -2.06 1.22 4.49
C SER A 365 -0.68 0.60 4.67
N LYS A 366 -0.50 -0.70 4.37
CA LYS A 366 0.79 -1.40 4.37
C LYS A 366 1.17 -1.97 3.02
N ILE A 367 0.32 -1.86 2.00
CA ILE A 367 0.61 -2.36 0.65
C ILE A 367 1.34 -1.29 -0.15
N VAL A 368 2.61 -1.55 -0.47
CA VAL A 368 3.42 -0.74 -1.39
C VAL A 368 3.66 -1.56 -2.66
N VAL A 369 3.15 -1.08 -3.79
CA VAL A 369 3.16 -1.79 -5.08
C VAL A 369 4.49 -1.58 -5.81
N GLY A 370 5.17 -2.66 -6.18
CA GLY A 370 6.43 -2.63 -6.91
C GLY A 370 6.26 -2.24 -8.39
N ILE A 371 7.09 -1.30 -8.83
CA ILE A 371 7.15 -0.78 -10.19
C ILE A 371 8.57 -0.98 -10.70
N PRO A 372 8.78 -1.82 -11.73
CA PRO A 372 10.10 -2.05 -12.28
C PRO A 372 10.51 -0.89 -13.20
N THR A 373 11.78 -0.50 -13.13
CA THR A 373 12.42 0.41 -14.12
C THR A 373 13.30 -0.36 -15.09
N TYR A 374 13.00 -1.65 -15.27
CA TYR A 374 13.68 -2.55 -16.19
C TYR A 374 12.64 -3.42 -16.90
N GLY A 375 13.10 -4.08 -17.95
CA GLY A 375 12.33 -5.03 -18.73
C GLY A 375 12.92 -6.42 -18.76
N HIS A 376 12.10 -7.36 -19.20
CA HIS A 376 12.52 -8.73 -19.52
C HIS A 376 12.57 -8.95 -21.01
N THR A 377 13.61 -9.65 -21.45
CA THR A 377 13.83 -9.94 -22.87
C THR A 377 13.68 -11.42 -23.18
N PHE A 378 13.26 -11.69 -24.41
CA PHE A 378 13.05 -13.01 -24.94
C PHE A 378 13.57 -13.05 -26.39
N SER A 379 14.11 -14.20 -26.79
CA SER A 379 14.40 -14.51 -28.19
C SER A 379 13.27 -15.34 -28.77
N LEU A 380 12.47 -14.74 -29.64
CA LEU A 380 11.36 -15.39 -30.35
C LEU A 380 11.88 -16.53 -31.22
N VAL A 381 11.19 -17.67 -31.19
CA VAL A 381 11.42 -18.76 -32.15
C VAL A 381 11.03 -18.34 -33.58
N ASN A 382 10.02 -17.47 -33.71
CA ASN A 382 9.54 -16.95 -34.98
C ASN A 382 9.29 -15.44 -34.88
N ALA A 383 10.12 -14.64 -35.57
CA ALA A 383 10.00 -13.19 -35.63
C ALA A 383 8.65 -12.69 -36.17
N ASN A 384 7.99 -13.48 -37.03
CA ASN A 384 6.67 -13.14 -37.58
C ASN A 384 5.53 -13.39 -36.58
N ASN A 385 5.83 -13.85 -35.36
CA ASN A 385 4.87 -14.03 -34.29
C ASN A 385 5.32 -13.33 -32.99
N PRO A 386 5.23 -11.99 -32.91
CA PRO A 386 5.71 -11.22 -31.76
C PRO A 386 4.64 -10.94 -30.69
N ARG A 387 3.57 -11.75 -30.61
CA ARG A 387 2.51 -11.56 -29.60
C ARG A 387 2.96 -12.06 -28.22
N VAL A 388 2.37 -11.52 -27.16
CA VAL A 388 2.46 -12.09 -25.80
C VAL A 388 2.04 -13.57 -25.82
N GLY A 389 2.79 -14.43 -25.14
CA GLY A 389 2.60 -15.89 -25.12
C GLY A 389 3.25 -16.63 -26.29
N SER A 390 4.04 -15.95 -27.13
CA SER A 390 4.76 -16.59 -28.24
C SER A 390 5.96 -17.40 -27.75
N PRO A 391 6.26 -18.57 -28.36
CA PRO A 391 7.41 -19.38 -28.00
C PRO A 391 8.72 -18.61 -28.08
N ALA A 392 9.57 -18.79 -27.06
CA ALA A 392 10.88 -18.19 -26.94
C ALA A 392 11.95 -19.28 -26.74
N SER A 393 13.13 -19.08 -27.32
CA SER A 393 14.27 -20.02 -27.27
C SER A 393 15.32 -19.63 -26.22
N GLY A 394 15.23 -18.43 -25.66
CA GLY A 394 16.25 -17.86 -24.79
C GLY A 394 15.92 -16.45 -24.33
N PHE A 395 16.89 -15.86 -23.62
CA PHE A 395 16.95 -14.41 -23.41
C PHE A 395 17.16 -13.69 -24.75
N GLY A 396 16.64 -12.47 -24.85
CA GLY A 396 16.90 -11.60 -25.99
C GLY A 396 18.37 -11.15 -26.03
N SER A 397 18.87 -10.90 -27.23
CA SER A 397 20.24 -10.47 -27.52
C SER A 397 20.55 -9.05 -26.99
N LEU A 398 19.51 -8.24 -26.76
CA LEU A 398 19.61 -6.86 -26.31
C LEU A 398 19.87 -6.69 -24.80
N SER A 399 20.12 -7.79 -24.07
CA SER A 399 20.07 -7.80 -22.60
C SER A 399 21.25 -8.50 -21.94
N THR A 400 21.43 -8.23 -20.65
CA THR A 400 22.32 -9.01 -19.79
C THR A 400 21.46 -9.97 -18.97
N SER A 401 21.62 -11.28 -19.17
CA SER A 401 20.88 -12.33 -18.43
C SER A 401 19.35 -12.19 -18.50
N GLY A 402 18.81 -11.63 -19.59
CA GLY A 402 17.36 -11.43 -19.74
C GLY A 402 16.81 -10.14 -19.13
N PHE A 403 17.67 -9.27 -18.60
CA PHE A 403 17.32 -7.97 -18.02
C PHE A 403 17.84 -6.82 -18.90
N ILE A 404 17.00 -5.81 -19.10
CA ILE A 404 17.35 -4.59 -19.84
C ILE A 404 16.84 -3.36 -19.08
N ASN A 405 17.68 -2.35 -18.89
CA ASN A 405 17.31 -1.15 -18.15
C ASN A 405 16.38 -0.26 -19.01
N TYR A 406 15.52 0.53 -18.37
CA TYR A 406 14.63 1.45 -19.08
C TYR A 406 15.33 2.36 -20.12
N PRO A 407 16.45 3.06 -19.82
CA PRO A 407 17.11 3.91 -20.81
C PRO A 407 17.56 3.15 -22.06
N ASP A 408 17.97 1.88 -21.94
CA ASP A 408 18.39 1.07 -23.09
C ASP A 408 17.19 0.77 -24.00
N VAL A 409 16.03 0.39 -23.43
CA VAL A 409 14.79 0.18 -24.20
C VAL A 409 14.35 1.48 -24.87
N CYS A 410 14.38 2.58 -24.13
CA CYS A 410 13.96 3.88 -24.59
C CYS A 410 14.80 4.39 -25.77
N VAL A 411 16.14 4.30 -25.67
CA VAL A 411 17.05 4.65 -26.76
C VAL A 411 16.80 3.79 -27.99
N LEU A 412 16.53 2.48 -27.82
CA LEU A 412 16.18 1.60 -28.92
C LEU A 412 14.90 2.06 -29.64
N VAL A 413 13.86 2.39 -28.88
CA VAL A 413 12.57 2.84 -29.43
C VAL A 413 12.68 4.20 -30.13
N GLN A 414 13.50 5.12 -29.61
CA GLN A 414 13.64 6.47 -30.17
C GLN A 414 14.53 6.51 -31.41
N ASN A 415 15.64 5.76 -31.41
CA ASN A 415 16.69 5.93 -32.41
C ASN A 415 16.60 4.95 -33.59
N PHE A 416 15.74 3.92 -33.51
CA PHE A 416 15.63 2.89 -34.54
C PHE A 416 14.21 2.80 -35.10
N THR A 417 14.10 2.89 -36.43
CA THR A 417 12.81 2.84 -37.14
C THR A 417 12.31 1.42 -37.37
N ASP A 418 13.15 0.40 -37.18
CA ASP A 418 12.81 -1.02 -37.32
C ASP A 418 12.37 -1.67 -35.99
N VAL A 419 12.19 -0.87 -34.94
CA VAL A 419 11.60 -1.30 -33.66
C VAL A 419 10.09 -1.11 -33.71
N SER A 420 9.34 -2.17 -33.40
CA SER A 420 7.88 -2.10 -33.26
C SER A 420 7.49 -2.07 -31.80
N VAL A 421 6.63 -1.13 -31.41
CA VAL A 421 6.08 -1.02 -30.06
C VAL A 421 4.59 -1.36 -30.09
N VAL A 422 4.16 -2.23 -29.17
CA VAL A 422 2.76 -2.60 -28.98
C VAL A 422 2.32 -2.15 -27.60
N GLN A 423 1.24 -1.37 -27.55
CA GLN A 423 0.58 -1.00 -26.31
C GLN A 423 -0.46 -2.07 -25.97
N ASP A 424 -0.25 -2.84 -24.89
CA ASP A 424 -1.25 -3.79 -24.43
C ASP A 424 -2.30 -3.04 -23.58
N ASN A 425 -3.43 -2.72 -24.21
CA ASN A 425 -4.49 -1.94 -23.59
C ASN A 425 -5.23 -2.68 -22.46
N GLU A 426 -5.20 -4.01 -22.44
CA GLU A 426 -5.78 -4.81 -21.36
C GLU A 426 -4.86 -4.79 -20.15
N ALA A 427 -3.58 -5.11 -20.34
CA ALA A 427 -2.58 -5.19 -19.29
C ALA A 427 -2.01 -3.82 -18.85
N LYS A 428 -2.29 -2.75 -19.58
CA LYS A 428 -1.83 -1.37 -19.34
C LYS A 428 -0.31 -1.21 -19.33
N VAL A 429 0.39 -2.03 -20.11
CA VAL A 429 1.85 -1.97 -20.27
C VAL A 429 2.25 -2.21 -21.73
N PRO A 430 3.37 -1.64 -22.19
CA PRO A 430 3.89 -1.92 -23.51
C PRO A 430 4.78 -3.16 -23.56
N TYR A 431 5.02 -3.61 -24.79
CA TYR A 431 6.20 -4.38 -25.13
C TYR A 431 6.73 -3.91 -26.50
N MET A 432 7.99 -4.16 -26.78
CA MET A 432 8.59 -3.90 -28.08
C MET A 432 9.20 -5.17 -28.66
N TYR A 433 9.39 -5.18 -29.98
CA TYR A 433 10.09 -6.26 -30.66
C TYR A 433 10.84 -5.75 -31.87
N ARG A 434 11.93 -6.46 -32.20
CA ARG A 434 12.78 -6.20 -33.35
C ARG A 434 13.43 -7.52 -33.78
N ASN A 435 13.17 -7.96 -35.01
CA ASN A 435 13.57 -9.30 -35.46
C ASN A 435 13.08 -10.38 -34.48
N THR A 436 13.99 -11.15 -33.88
CA THR A 436 13.67 -12.14 -32.85
C THR A 436 13.69 -11.57 -31.44
N ASP A 437 14.19 -10.36 -31.22
CA ASP A 437 14.18 -9.76 -29.89
C ASP A 437 12.78 -9.28 -29.53
N TRP A 438 12.36 -9.62 -28.31
CA TRP A 438 11.10 -9.20 -27.72
C TRP A 438 11.35 -8.73 -26.30
N VAL A 439 10.81 -7.58 -25.93
CA VAL A 439 11.09 -6.93 -24.64
C VAL A 439 9.79 -6.42 -24.01
N SER A 440 9.47 -6.88 -22.81
CA SER A 440 8.44 -6.25 -21.98
C SER A 440 9.09 -5.27 -21.02
N TYR A 441 8.48 -4.09 -20.85
CA TYR A 441 9.00 -3.02 -20.01
C TYR A 441 7.87 -2.08 -19.58
N ASP A 442 8.19 -1.13 -18.70
CA ASP A 442 7.30 -0.05 -18.28
C ASP A 442 7.73 1.29 -18.89
N THR A 443 6.77 2.19 -19.12
CA THR A 443 6.95 3.56 -19.63
C THR A 443 6.36 4.57 -18.65
N PRO A 444 6.65 5.88 -18.80
CA PRO A 444 6.00 6.93 -18.00
C PRO A 444 4.47 6.79 -17.98
N GLN A 445 3.85 6.42 -19.11
CA GLN A 445 2.42 6.18 -19.18
C GLN A 445 1.98 4.97 -18.34
N SER A 446 2.63 3.80 -18.49
CA SER A 446 2.20 2.61 -17.74
C SER A 446 2.43 2.73 -16.23
N VAL A 447 3.49 3.42 -15.80
CA VAL A 447 3.72 3.65 -14.37
C VAL A 447 2.74 4.67 -13.79
N VAL A 448 2.25 5.63 -14.58
CA VAL A 448 1.14 6.52 -14.19
C VAL A 448 -0.16 5.74 -14.02
N GLU A 449 -0.46 4.78 -14.91
CA GLU A 449 -1.62 3.89 -14.75
C GLU A 449 -1.54 3.09 -13.44
N LYS A 450 -0.36 2.56 -13.11
CA LYS A 450 -0.12 1.86 -11.83
C LYS A 450 -0.25 2.79 -10.63
N ALA A 451 0.25 4.02 -10.72
CA ALA A 451 0.09 5.04 -9.68
C ALA A 451 -1.39 5.40 -9.45
N ASN A 452 -2.16 5.57 -10.52
CA ASN A 452 -3.59 5.80 -10.43
C ASN A 452 -4.30 4.62 -9.76
N PHE A 453 -3.97 3.38 -10.14
CA PHE A 453 -4.50 2.18 -9.50
C PHE A 453 -4.22 2.14 -7.98
N ILE A 454 -3.00 2.49 -7.55
CA ILE A 454 -2.62 2.57 -6.14
C ILE A 454 -3.50 3.58 -5.39
N ARG A 455 -3.72 4.76 -5.97
CA ARG A 455 -4.55 5.82 -5.40
C ARG A 455 -6.02 5.40 -5.30
N GLU A 456 -6.57 4.86 -6.38
CA GLU A 456 -7.97 4.41 -6.47
C GLU A 456 -8.27 3.27 -5.49
N ASN A 457 -7.29 2.42 -5.21
CA ASN A 457 -7.41 1.34 -4.22
C ASN A 457 -7.00 1.77 -2.79
N ASN A 458 -6.64 3.04 -2.59
CA ASN A 458 -6.18 3.63 -1.34
C ASN A 458 -5.04 2.84 -0.66
N LEU A 459 -4.04 2.42 -1.45
CA LEU A 459 -2.88 1.66 -0.97
C LEU A 459 -1.77 2.57 -0.42
N ARG A 460 -0.83 2.05 0.37
CA ARG A 460 0.21 2.85 1.03
C ARG A 460 1.09 3.63 0.04
N GLY A 461 1.38 3.07 -1.12
CA GLY A 461 2.14 3.77 -2.16
C GLY A 461 2.81 2.85 -3.17
N ALA A 462 3.91 3.32 -3.76
CA ALA A 462 4.70 2.59 -4.75
C ALA A 462 6.14 2.34 -4.28
N MET A 463 6.69 1.23 -4.75
CA MET A 463 8.10 0.90 -4.64
C MET A 463 8.71 0.94 -6.03
N ILE A 464 9.91 1.51 -6.16
CA ILE A 464 10.64 1.60 -7.43
C ILE A 464 11.82 0.64 -7.36
N TYR A 465 11.87 -0.35 -8.25
CA TYR A 465 13.01 -1.26 -8.40
C TYR A 465 13.58 -1.14 -9.82
N SER A 466 14.69 -0.44 -10.04
CA SER A 466 15.46 0.35 -9.07
C SER A 466 15.87 1.70 -9.67
N LEU A 467 16.31 2.64 -8.83
CA LEU A 467 16.82 3.94 -9.33
C LEU A 467 17.97 3.76 -10.32
N ASN A 468 18.75 2.69 -10.18
CA ASN A 468 19.90 2.37 -11.03
C ASN A 468 19.49 1.97 -12.46
N ALA A 469 18.28 1.46 -12.65
CA ALA A 469 17.76 1.02 -13.94
C ALA A 469 16.83 2.07 -14.59
N ASP A 470 16.49 3.14 -13.87
CA ASP A 470 15.82 4.30 -14.47
C ASP A 470 16.81 5.17 -15.26
N ASP A 471 16.31 6.08 -16.09
CA ASP A 471 17.15 7.01 -16.84
C ASP A 471 17.62 8.18 -15.95
N TYR A 472 18.53 7.87 -15.02
CA TYR A 472 19.10 8.84 -14.08
C TYR A 472 20.02 9.87 -14.73
N ALA A 473 20.41 9.67 -16.00
CA ALA A 473 21.29 10.56 -16.74
C ALA A 473 20.56 11.39 -17.81
N GLY A 474 19.25 11.17 -17.99
CA GLY A 474 18.41 11.93 -18.92
C GLY A 474 18.74 11.67 -20.39
N PHE A 475 19.07 10.44 -20.78
CA PHE A 475 19.30 10.06 -22.17
C PHE A 475 18.01 10.04 -23.03
N CYS A 476 16.88 9.74 -22.40
CA CYS A 476 15.57 9.66 -23.03
C CYS A 476 14.97 11.05 -23.23
N ASP A 477 14.62 11.39 -24.48
CA ASP A 477 13.75 12.53 -24.71
C ASP A 477 12.31 12.19 -24.28
N THR A 478 11.79 12.86 -23.26
CA THR A 478 10.40 12.64 -22.81
C THR A 478 9.39 13.44 -23.63
N GLY A 479 9.84 14.24 -24.60
CA GLY A 479 8.99 15.14 -25.39
C GLY A 479 8.53 16.38 -24.61
N VAL A 480 9.00 16.59 -23.38
CA VAL A 480 8.65 17.72 -22.51
C VAL A 480 9.86 18.63 -22.29
N GLY A 481 10.49 19.13 -23.36
CA GLY A 481 11.41 20.29 -23.35
C GLY A 481 12.64 20.29 -22.41
N ARG A 482 12.84 19.23 -21.63
CA ARG A 482 13.96 18.93 -20.74
C ARG A 482 14.12 17.42 -20.73
N THR A 483 15.36 16.96 -20.89
CA THR A 483 15.77 15.61 -20.50
C THR A 483 15.42 15.43 -19.01
N ALA A 484 14.42 14.61 -18.70
CA ALA A 484 13.98 14.39 -17.33
C ALA A 484 14.82 13.25 -16.74
N GLU A 485 15.59 13.53 -15.70
CA GLU A 485 16.25 12.49 -14.90
C GLU A 485 15.18 11.68 -14.15
N PHE A 486 15.38 10.36 -14.06
CA PHE A 486 14.46 9.43 -13.40
C PHE A 486 13.01 9.51 -13.90
N PRO A 487 12.76 9.46 -15.22
CA PRO A 487 11.45 9.73 -15.80
C PRO A 487 10.35 8.78 -15.30
N LEU A 488 10.67 7.52 -14.98
CA LEU A 488 9.69 6.59 -14.43
C LEU A 488 9.38 6.91 -12.97
N ALA A 489 10.39 7.08 -12.13
CA ALA A 489 10.19 7.39 -10.72
C ALA A 489 9.51 8.76 -10.50
N GLU A 490 9.88 9.79 -11.28
CA GLU A 490 9.21 11.10 -11.24
C GLU A 490 7.75 11.00 -11.69
N SER A 491 7.45 10.21 -12.74
CA SER A 491 6.06 9.99 -13.18
C SER A 491 5.20 9.33 -12.10
N VAL A 492 5.75 8.35 -11.38
CA VAL A 492 5.08 7.70 -10.24
C VAL A 492 4.84 8.69 -9.10
N LYS A 493 5.89 9.41 -8.68
CA LYS A 493 5.80 10.42 -7.62
C LYS A 493 4.77 11.49 -7.98
N HIS A 494 4.81 12.01 -9.19
CA HIS A 494 3.85 13.00 -9.69
C HIS A 494 2.42 12.46 -9.60
N ALA A 495 2.11 11.31 -10.22
CA ALA A 495 0.75 10.78 -10.22
C ALA A 495 0.23 10.39 -8.83
N LEU A 496 1.12 9.96 -7.91
CA LEU A 496 0.75 9.57 -6.55
C LEU A 496 0.56 10.75 -5.59
N ILE A 497 1.43 11.76 -5.67
CA ILE A 497 1.52 12.85 -4.69
C ILE A 497 0.84 14.13 -5.20
N PHE A 498 0.97 14.44 -6.49
CA PHE A 498 0.42 15.64 -7.10
C PHE A 498 -0.82 15.26 -7.92
N ASN A 499 -1.96 15.82 -7.54
CA ASN A 499 -3.21 15.56 -8.23
C ASN A 499 -3.10 16.06 -9.69
N ASN A 500 -3.36 15.21 -10.68
CA ASN A 500 -3.65 15.66 -12.04
C ASN A 500 -5.06 16.28 -12.05
N SER A 501 -5.23 17.45 -11.42
CA SER A 501 -6.13 18.44 -11.99
C SER A 501 -5.44 18.94 -13.26
N GLU A 502 -6.11 18.78 -14.39
CA GLU A 502 -5.67 19.20 -15.73
C GLU A 502 -4.80 20.47 -15.73
N PRO A 503 -3.83 20.59 -16.66
CA PRO A 503 -3.07 21.82 -16.80
C PRO A 503 -4.04 22.96 -17.08
N SER A 504 -4.22 23.87 -16.12
CA SER A 504 -4.97 25.10 -16.36
C SER A 504 -4.31 25.79 -17.56
N GLU A 505 -5.06 25.95 -18.65
CA GLU A 505 -4.71 26.86 -19.73
C GLU A 505 -4.26 28.18 -19.10
N ARG A 506 -2.96 28.48 -19.16
CA ARG A 506 -2.52 29.86 -18.95
C ARG A 506 -2.94 30.64 -20.19
N VAL A 507 -4.18 31.11 -20.12
CA VAL A 507 -4.69 32.17 -20.97
C VAL A 507 -3.76 33.39 -20.81
N ASN A 508 -3.27 33.85 -21.96
CA ASN A 508 -2.46 35.05 -22.13
C ASN A 508 -2.89 36.22 -21.25
N LYS A 509 -1.90 36.87 -20.64
CA LYS A 509 -1.91 38.33 -20.49
C LYS A 509 -0.65 38.90 -21.11
N SER A 510 -0.79 39.25 -22.38
CA SER A 510 -0.08 40.36 -23.01
C SER A 510 -0.41 41.66 -22.27
N THR A 511 0.62 42.40 -21.86
CA THR A 511 0.68 43.83 -21.48
C THR A 511 2.11 44.04 -20.97
N GLU A 512 2.96 44.94 -21.47
CA GLU A 512 2.83 46.12 -22.33
C GLU A 512 4.02 46.20 -23.32
#